data_AF-A0A177N3T7-F1
#
_entry.id   AF-A0A177N3T7-F1
#
_cell.length_a   1.000
_cell.length_b   1.000
_cell.length_c   1.000
_cell.angle_alpha   90.00
_cell.angle_beta   90.00
_cell.angle_gamma   90.00
#
_symmetry.space_group_name_H-M   'P 1'
#
loop_
_entity.id
_entity.type
_entity.pdbx_description
1 polymer ?
#
loop_
_entity_poly.entity_id
_entity_poly.type
_entity_poly.pdbx_seq_one_letter_code
_entity_poly.pdbx_strand_id
1 'polypeptide(L)'
;MKTIHPKSKLIGAVLLSVAALTITACSDDKSQPAGSEKSAAKAKAPEKKHVEHGEATDTAKFRFEKEFAQKCTERELRNSNNPDVDKPRLEESCGCIARHMSEDLADTEAEKYLKEHEDTHSLQIKFDAAAYFCLQNKPVPKGPHLFGKP
;
A
#
# COMPACT_ATOMS: atom_id res chain seq x y z
N MET A 1 41.86 14.96 -48.63
CA MET A 1 41.11 15.38 -47.42
C MET A 1 40.56 14.14 -46.72
N LYS A 2 40.59 14.19 -45.37
CA LYS A 2 40.02 13.28 -44.37
C LYS A 2 40.76 11.98 -44.04
N THR A 3 41.08 11.91 -42.75
CA THR A 3 41.92 11.00 -41.98
C THR A 3 41.12 9.81 -41.46
N ILE A 4 41.75 8.64 -41.45
CA ILE A 4 41.33 7.45 -40.69
C ILE A 4 42.28 7.34 -39.50
N HIS A 5 41.77 7.39 -38.26
CA HIS A 5 42.54 7.11 -37.04
C HIS A 5 41.74 6.19 -36.10
N PRO A 6 42.16 4.93 -35.91
CA PRO A 6 41.83 4.14 -34.73
C PRO A 6 43.07 4.03 -33.84
N LYS A 7 43.02 4.54 -32.62
CA LYS A 7 43.98 4.18 -31.56
C LYS A 7 43.25 4.06 -30.23
N SER A 8 42.67 2.87 -30.03
CA SER A 8 42.34 2.33 -28.72
C SER A 8 43.62 2.25 -27.88
N LYS A 9 43.57 2.79 -26.66
CA LYS A 9 44.63 2.69 -25.65
C LYS A 9 44.01 2.31 -24.31
N LEU A 10 44.54 1.20 -23.76
CA LEU A 10 44.72 0.84 -22.34
C LEU A 10 43.51 0.99 -21.38
N ILE A 11 42.91 -0.09 -20.88
CA ILE A 11 43.33 -0.87 -19.69
C ILE A 11 43.59 0.03 -18.47
N GLY A 12 42.72 -0.08 -17.46
CA GLY A 12 42.90 0.48 -16.12
C GLY A 12 41.83 -0.06 -15.17
N ALA A 13 42.09 -1.23 -14.59
CA ALA A 13 41.32 -1.80 -13.49
C ALA A 13 41.61 -1.04 -12.19
N VAL A 14 40.57 -0.62 -11.45
CA VAL A 14 40.64 -0.14 -10.07
C VAL A 14 39.34 -0.60 -9.38
N LEU A 15 39.35 -1.78 -8.76
CA LEU A 15 39.51 -2.03 -7.31
C LEU A 15 38.38 -1.48 -6.42
N LEU A 16 37.44 -2.38 -6.11
CA LEU A 16 36.94 -2.75 -4.78
C LEU A 16 37.11 -1.73 -3.64
N SER A 17 35.99 -1.27 -3.08
CA SER A 17 35.86 -0.88 -1.66
C SER A 17 34.38 -0.92 -1.25
N VAL A 18 33.90 -2.13 -0.92
CA VAL A 18 32.66 -2.30 -0.14
C VAL A 18 33.03 -2.09 1.32
N ALA A 19 32.77 -0.89 1.85
CA ALA A 19 32.81 -0.66 3.29
C ALA A 19 31.48 -1.11 3.88
N ALA A 20 31.50 -2.27 4.55
CA ALA A 20 30.44 -2.72 5.42
C ALA A 20 30.30 -1.73 6.58
N LEU A 21 29.18 -1.00 6.64
CA LEU A 21 28.77 -0.31 7.86
C LEU A 21 27.87 -1.26 8.66
N THR A 22 28.40 -1.57 9.83
CA THR A 22 27.90 -2.48 10.85
C THR A 22 26.61 -1.99 11.48
N ILE A 23 25.75 -2.96 11.76
CA ILE A 23 24.46 -2.86 12.46
C ILE A 23 24.70 -2.26 13.86
N THR A 24 24.17 -1.06 14.13
CA THR A 24 23.90 -0.63 15.50
C THR A 24 22.47 -1.00 15.85
N ALA A 25 22.32 -2.22 16.38
CA ALA A 25 21.16 -2.60 17.15
C ALA A 25 21.15 -1.76 18.44
N CYS A 26 20.30 -0.73 18.51
CA CYS A 26 20.01 -0.02 19.76
C CYS A 26 18.68 -0.56 20.31
N SER A 27 18.75 -1.75 20.88
CA SER A 27 17.74 -2.33 21.75
C SER A 27 17.97 -1.73 23.14
N ASP A 28 17.34 -0.59 23.47
CA ASP A 28 17.28 -0.11 24.85
C ASP A 28 16.18 -0.91 25.58
N ASP A 29 16.56 -2.14 25.97
CA ASP A 29 15.78 -3.02 26.82
C ASP A 29 15.93 -2.54 28.27
N LYS A 30 14.94 -1.80 28.76
CA LYS A 30 14.84 -1.46 30.18
C LYS A 30 13.90 -2.45 30.87
N SER A 31 14.45 -3.61 31.19
CA SER A 31 13.82 -4.63 32.04
C SER A 31 13.70 -4.16 33.51
N GLN A 32 12.48 -4.14 34.04
CA GLN A 32 12.17 -4.35 35.46
C GLN A 32 10.67 -4.73 35.64
N PRO A 33 10.28 -5.40 36.74
CA PRO A 33 10.36 -6.83 36.95
C PRO A 33 8.97 -7.50 37.04
N ALA A 34 9.01 -8.84 37.11
CA ALA A 34 7.91 -9.77 37.23
C ALA A 34 6.81 -9.38 38.26
N GLY A 35 5.56 -9.56 37.84
CA GLY A 35 4.38 -9.53 38.68
C GLY A 35 3.25 -10.38 38.09
N SER A 36 3.09 -11.59 38.64
CA SER A 36 1.88 -12.43 38.70
C SER A 36 1.39 -13.16 37.44
N GLU A 37 1.52 -14.48 37.55
CA GLU A 37 0.74 -15.51 36.86
C GLU A 37 -0.78 -15.31 37.04
N LYS A 38 -1.59 -15.51 35.98
CA LYS A 38 -2.50 -16.67 35.83
C LYS A 38 -3.63 -16.43 34.82
N SER A 39 -3.79 -17.46 33.99
CA SER A 39 -5.04 -18.07 33.55
C SER A 39 -5.72 -17.54 32.28
N ALA A 40 -5.81 -18.48 31.35
CA ALA A 40 -6.57 -18.47 30.12
C ALA A 40 -8.05 -18.09 30.31
N ALA A 41 -8.53 -17.23 29.41
CA ALA A 41 -9.92 -17.17 29.01
C ALA A 41 -10.01 -16.98 27.48
N LYS A 42 -10.26 -18.11 26.81
CA LYS A 42 -10.83 -18.31 25.47
C LYS A 42 -11.32 -17.03 24.76
N ALA A 43 -10.48 -16.43 23.92
CA ALA A 43 -10.91 -15.39 23.00
C ALA A 43 -11.78 -16.02 21.89
N LYS A 44 -13.08 -15.72 21.91
CA LYS A 44 -13.95 -15.94 20.75
C LYS A 44 -13.40 -15.10 19.59
N ALA A 45 -13.27 -15.73 18.42
CA ALA A 45 -12.95 -15.03 17.18
C ALA A 45 -13.89 -13.82 17.01
N PRO A 46 -13.39 -12.63 16.62
CA PRO A 46 -14.27 -11.52 16.33
C PRO A 46 -15.09 -11.90 15.10
N GLU A 47 -16.39 -12.06 15.35
CA GLU A 47 -17.43 -12.13 14.34
C GLU A 47 -17.24 -10.93 13.40
N LYS A 48 -17.08 -11.23 12.10
CA LYS A 48 -16.99 -10.21 11.05
C LYS A 48 -18.30 -9.44 11.04
N LYS A 49 -18.38 -8.37 11.83
CA LYS A 49 -19.50 -7.45 11.75
C LYS A 49 -19.47 -6.85 10.34
N HIS A 50 -20.48 -7.18 9.56
CA HIS A 50 -20.84 -6.39 8.40
C HIS A 50 -20.92 -4.94 8.88
N VAL A 51 -20.01 -4.10 8.40
CA VAL A 51 -20.05 -2.66 8.61
C VAL A 51 -21.26 -2.18 7.82
N GLU A 52 -22.36 -1.98 8.53
CA GLU A 52 -23.52 -1.27 8.03
C GLU A 52 -23.04 0.16 7.76
N HIS A 53 -22.98 0.55 6.50
CA HIS A 53 -22.64 1.91 6.06
C HIS A 53 -23.75 2.87 6.48
N GLY A 54 -23.74 3.23 7.77
CA GLY A 54 -24.46 4.37 8.28
C GLY A 54 -23.98 5.61 7.55
N GLU A 55 -24.95 6.46 7.16
CA GLU A 55 -24.80 7.77 6.56
C GLU A 55 -23.45 8.42 6.92
N ALA A 56 -22.57 8.55 5.92
CA ALA A 56 -21.19 8.95 6.13
C ALA A 56 -21.11 10.33 6.78
N THR A 57 -20.91 10.36 8.08
CA THR A 57 -20.62 11.57 8.85
C THR A 57 -19.38 12.23 8.25
N ASP A 58 -19.45 13.53 7.98
CA ASP A 58 -18.42 14.40 7.37
C ASP A 58 -17.13 14.46 8.22
N THR A 59 -16.44 13.33 8.30
CA THR A 59 -15.19 13.15 9.02
C THR A 59 -14.01 13.39 8.09
N ALA A 60 -12.86 13.76 8.66
CA ALA A 60 -11.63 13.87 7.89
C ALA A 60 -11.31 12.59 7.11
N LYS A 61 -11.59 11.41 7.70
CA LYS A 61 -11.44 10.10 7.05
C LYS A 61 -12.34 9.93 5.84
N PHE A 62 -13.62 10.29 5.93
CA PHE A 62 -14.53 10.16 4.78
C PHE A 62 -14.14 11.09 3.63
N ARG A 63 -13.70 12.31 3.94
CA ARG A 63 -13.16 13.24 2.92
C ARG A 63 -11.87 12.71 2.32
N PHE A 64 -10.98 12.16 3.16
CA PHE A 64 -9.76 11.49 2.71
C PHE A 64 -10.08 10.35 1.75
N GLU A 65 -11.06 9.49 2.07
CA GLU A 65 -11.44 8.37 1.20
C GLU A 65 -11.82 8.83 -0.20
N LYS A 66 -12.67 9.87 -0.27
CA LYS A 66 -13.12 10.44 -1.55
C LYS A 66 -11.97 11.05 -2.35
N GLU A 67 -11.22 11.95 -1.73
CA GLU A 67 -10.12 12.68 -2.37
C GLU A 67 -9.01 11.73 -2.82
N PHE A 68 -8.64 10.77 -1.95
CA PHE A 68 -7.62 9.77 -2.26
C PHE A 68 -8.08 8.87 -3.41
N ALA A 69 -9.30 8.33 -3.36
CA ALA A 69 -9.83 7.45 -4.41
C ALA A 69 -9.91 8.17 -5.77
N GLN A 70 -10.29 9.46 -5.78
CA GLN A 70 -10.32 10.27 -6.98
C GLN A 70 -8.91 10.46 -7.55
N LYS A 71 -7.95 10.93 -6.74
CA LYS A 71 -6.57 11.14 -7.18
C LYS A 71 -5.90 9.85 -7.66
N CYS A 72 -6.16 8.74 -6.98
CA CYS A 72 -5.73 7.41 -7.40
C CYS A 72 -6.28 7.08 -8.79
N THR A 73 -7.59 7.21 -8.99
CA THR A 73 -8.24 6.91 -10.28
C THR A 73 -7.70 7.78 -11.40
N GLU A 74 -7.55 9.09 -11.17
CA GLU A 74 -6.99 10.04 -12.14
C GLU A 74 -5.53 9.69 -12.52
N ARG A 75 -4.71 9.30 -11.54
CA ARG A 75 -3.32 8.88 -11.78
C ARG A 75 -3.25 7.63 -12.64
N GLU A 76 -4.07 6.63 -12.36
CA GLU A 76 -4.07 5.37 -13.12
C GLU A 76 -4.66 5.57 -14.53
N LEU A 77 -5.71 6.39 -14.66
CA LEU A 77 -6.31 6.71 -15.96
C LEU A 77 -5.36 7.46 -16.89
N ARG A 78 -4.45 8.29 -16.35
CA ARG A 78 -3.45 9.00 -17.17
C ARG A 78 -2.58 8.06 -18.00
N ASN A 79 -2.40 6.81 -17.56
CA ASN A 79 -1.61 5.79 -18.23
C ASN A 79 -2.47 4.75 -18.97
N SER A 80 -3.80 4.92 -18.99
CA SER A 80 -4.71 3.98 -19.65
C SER A 80 -4.78 4.24 -21.16
N ASN A 81 -4.80 3.16 -21.94
CA ASN A 81 -5.08 3.20 -23.37
C ASN A 81 -6.59 3.18 -23.69
N ASN A 82 -7.43 2.89 -22.70
CA ASN A 82 -8.89 2.82 -22.86
C ASN A 82 -9.58 3.33 -21.58
N PRO A 83 -9.61 4.66 -21.37
CA PRO A 83 -10.03 5.25 -20.11
C PRO A 83 -11.49 4.94 -19.75
N ASP A 84 -12.39 4.87 -20.74
CA ASP A 84 -13.82 4.62 -20.49
C ASP A 84 -14.09 3.21 -19.95
N VAL A 85 -13.32 2.22 -20.41
CA VAL A 85 -13.42 0.83 -19.93
C VAL A 85 -12.69 0.64 -18.61
N ASP A 86 -11.54 1.31 -18.43
CA ASP A 86 -10.72 1.16 -17.23
C ASP A 86 -11.28 1.91 -16.02
N LYS A 87 -11.93 3.07 -16.24
CA LYS A 87 -12.47 3.92 -15.17
C LYS A 87 -13.28 3.16 -14.11
N PRO A 88 -14.33 2.38 -14.43
CA PRO A 88 -15.12 1.71 -13.40
C PRO A 88 -14.28 0.70 -12.58
N ARG A 89 -13.36 -0.02 -13.22
CA ARG A 89 -12.45 -0.96 -12.54
C ARG A 89 -11.47 -0.24 -11.61
N LEU A 90 -10.98 0.91 -12.05
CA LEU A 90 -10.06 1.74 -11.28
C LEU A 90 -10.76 2.42 -10.11
N GLU A 91 -11.98 2.94 -10.30
CA GLU A 91 -12.80 3.50 -9.22
C GLU A 91 -13.10 2.46 -8.14
N GLU A 92 -13.42 1.22 -8.52
CA GLU A 92 -13.62 0.11 -7.57
C GLU A 92 -12.33 -0.18 -6.77
N SER A 93 -11.20 -0.32 -7.48
CA SER A 93 -9.93 -0.67 -6.86
C SER A 93 -9.40 0.45 -5.95
N CYS A 94 -9.40 1.69 -6.44
CA CYS A 94 -8.97 2.87 -5.69
C CYS A 94 -9.91 3.16 -4.52
N GLY A 95 -11.22 2.92 -4.66
CA GLY A 95 -12.18 3.03 -3.56
C GLY A 95 -11.93 1.99 -2.46
N CYS A 96 -11.63 0.74 -2.82
CA CYS A 96 -11.21 -0.28 -1.86
C CYS A 96 -9.95 0.16 -1.10
N ILE A 97 -8.93 0.63 -1.83
CA ILE A 97 -7.66 1.05 -1.25
C ILE A 97 -7.88 2.21 -0.27
N ALA A 98 -8.63 3.24 -0.68
CA ALA A 98 -8.87 4.42 0.14
C ALA A 98 -9.57 4.06 1.46
N ARG A 99 -10.56 3.17 1.42
CA ARG A 99 -11.27 2.68 2.60
C ARG A 99 -10.35 1.87 3.52
N HIS A 100 -9.55 0.97 2.96
CA HIS A 100 -8.63 0.19 3.79
C HIS A 100 -7.54 1.06 4.43
N MET A 101 -7.10 2.10 3.72
CA MET A 101 -6.18 3.08 4.30
C MET A 101 -6.84 3.88 5.45
N SER A 102 -8.10 4.27 5.32
CA SER A 102 -8.81 5.11 6.30
C SER A 102 -9.14 4.39 7.61
N GLU A 103 -9.27 3.06 7.58
CA GLU A 103 -9.52 2.20 8.75
C GLU A 103 -8.51 2.49 9.87
N ASP A 104 -7.21 2.48 9.53
CA ASP A 104 -6.09 2.71 10.46
C ASP A 104 -5.41 4.09 10.29
N LEU A 105 -6.03 5.02 9.55
CA LEU A 105 -5.55 6.40 9.43
C LEU A 105 -5.95 7.20 10.68
N ALA A 106 -5.04 7.96 11.27
CA ALA A 106 -5.44 8.93 12.29
C ALA A 106 -6.16 10.11 11.60
N ASP A 107 -7.15 10.71 12.26
CA ASP A 107 -7.87 11.86 11.70
C ASP A 107 -6.93 13.03 11.37
N THR A 108 -5.88 13.23 12.18
CA THR A 108 -4.83 14.23 11.94
C THR A 108 -3.99 13.94 10.70
N GLU A 109 -3.71 12.68 10.40
CA GLU A 109 -3.02 12.28 9.16
C GLU A 109 -3.93 12.49 7.94
N ALA A 110 -5.22 12.18 8.08
CA ALA A 110 -6.23 12.42 7.04
C ALA A 110 -6.35 13.93 6.74
N GLU A 111 -6.44 14.78 7.76
CA GLU A 111 -6.46 16.24 7.61
C GLU A 111 -5.18 16.78 6.97
N LYS A 112 -4.03 16.24 7.38
CA LYS A 112 -2.74 16.62 6.78
C LYS A 112 -2.71 16.31 5.29
N TYR A 113 -3.15 15.12 4.88
CA TYR A 113 -3.26 14.76 3.46
C TYR A 113 -4.20 15.71 2.70
N LEU A 114 -5.36 16.02 3.29
CA LEU A 114 -6.35 16.90 2.67
C LEU A 114 -5.83 18.32 2.49
N LYS A 115 -5.05 18.83 3.45
CA LYS A 115 -4.54 20.21 3.44
C LYS A 115 -3.24 20.38 2.65
N GLU A 116 -2.30 19.46 2.85
CA GLU A 116 -0.94 19.58 2.33
C GLU A 116 -0.75 18.81 1.01
N HIS A 117 -1.71 17.93 0.66
CA HIS A 117 -1.63 17.05 -0.50
C HIS A 117 -0.32 16.25 -0.56
N GLU A 118 0.24 15.95 0.61
CA GLU A 118 1.52 15.29 0.78
C GLU A 118 1.32 13.76 0.90
N ASP A 119 1.92 13.02 -0.03
CA ASP A 119 2.02 11.56 0.05
C ASP A 119 3.17 11.17 1.00
N THR A 120 2.91 11.26 2.30
CA THR A 120 3.90 10.91 3.34
C THR A 120 4.34 9.45 3.21
N HIS A 121 5.54 9.12 3.72
CA HIS A 121 6.00 7.72 3.74
C HIS A 121 5.08 6.79 4.52
N SER A 122 4.41 7.27 5.58
CA SER A 122 3.42 6.46 6.30
C SER A 122 2.19 6.15 5.42
N LEU A 123 1.73 7.12 4.62
CA LEU A 123 0.67 6.90 3.64
C LEU A 123 1.08 5.92 2.54
N GLN A 124 2.34 5.96 2.09
CA GLN A 124 2.85 4.99 1.10
C GLN A 124 2.82 3.56 1.64
N ILE A 125 3.29 3.33 2.87
CA ILE A 125 3.26 2.00 3.48
C ILE A 125 1.81 1.50 3.62
N LYS A 126 0.89 2.37 4.05
CA LYS A 126 -0.55 2.06 4.13
C LYS A 126 -1.14 1.73 2.76
N PHE A 127 -0.74 2.49 1.73
CA PHE A 127 -1.14 2.23 0.35
C PHE A 127 -0.67 0.87 -0.13
N ASP A 128 0.59 0.49 0.10
CA ASP A 128 1.13 -0.80 -0.35
C ASP A 128 0.39 -1.99 0.29
N ALA A 129 0.10 -1.89 1.59
CA ALA A 129 -0.69 -2.89 2.31
C ALA A 129 -2.12 -2.98 1.75
N ALA A 130 -2.76 -1.84 1.52
CA ALA A 130 -4.10 -1.76 0.95
C ALA A 130 -4.16 -2.26 -0.49
N ALA A 131 -3.17 -1.93 -1.32
CA ALA A 131 -3.07 -2.40 -2.70
C ALA A 131 -2.92 -3.92 -2.74
N TYR A 132 -2.10 -4.51 -1.85
CA TYR A 132 -2.01 -5.95 -1.71
C TYR A 132 -3.39 -6.57 -1.40
N PHE A 133 -4.10 -6.03 -0.41
CA PHE A 133 -5.41 -6.53 -0.03
C PHE A 133 -6.44 -6.39 -1.17
N CYS A 134 -6.55 -5.20 -1.77
CA CYS A 134 -7.60 -4.89 -2.73
C CYS A 134 -7.36 -5.46 -4.13
N LEU A 135 -6.11 -5.59 -4.56
CA LEU A 135 -5.79 -6.06 -5.91
C LEU A 135 -5.53 -7.56 -5.97
N GLN A 136 -5.00 -8.16 -4.90
CA GLN A 136 -4.58 -9.57 -4.92
C GLN A 136 -5.60 -10.53 -4.31
N ASN A 137 -6.49 -10.10 -3.40
CA ASN A 137 -7.55 -10.97 -2.85
C ASN A 137 -8.78 -11.06 -3.77
N LYS A 138 -8.60 -11.17 -5.09
CA LYS A 138 -9.72 -11.49 -5.98
C LYS A 138 -10.11 -12.95 -5.77
N PRO A 139 -11.42 -13.29 -5.69
CA PRO A 139 -11.83 -14.68 -5.65
C PRO A 139 -11.26 -15.39 -6.89
N VAL A 140 -10.56 -16.51 -6.67
CA VAL A 140 -10.11 -17.38 -7.75
C VAL A 140 -11.33 -17.65 -8.64
N PRO A 141 -11.29 -17.33 -9.95
CA PRO A 141 -12.43 -17.58 -10.82
C PRO A 141 -12.81 -19.05 -10.66
N LYS A 142 -14.10 -19.30 -10.36
CA LYS A 142 -14.62 -20.67 -10.28
C LYS A 142 -14.17 -21.37 -11.56
N GLY A 143 -13.33 -22.40 -11.41
CA GLY A 143 -12.77 -23.12 -12.54
C GLY A 143 -13.89 -23.53 -13.49
N PRO A 144 -13.62 -23.62 -14.81
CA PRO A 144 -14.64 -23.98 -15.77
C PRO A 144 -15.34 -25.25 -15.28
N HIS A 145 -16.68 -25.23 -15.25
CA HIS A 145 -17.46 -26.43 -15.02
C HIS A 145 -17.28 -27.33 -16.24
N LEU A 146 -16.17 -28.06 -16.29
CA LEU A 146 -15.80 -28.89 -17.43
C LEU A 146 -16.75 -30.08 -17.58
N PHE A 147 -17.48 -30.45 -16.51
CA PHE A 147 -18.44 -31.55 -16.53
C PHE A 147 -19.59 -31.31 -15.52
N GLY A 148 -20.77 -30.93 -16.02
CA GLY A 148 -22.01 -30.85 -15.22
C GLY A 148 -23.17 -30.25 -16.03
N LYS A 149 -24.29 -30.98 -16.14
CA LYS A 149 -25.51 -30.54 -16.84
C LYS A 149 -26.18 -29.34 -16.10
N PRO A 150 -26.95 -28.50 -16.82
CA PRO A 150 -27.64 -27.35 -16.23
C PRO A 150 -28.59 -27.73 -15.10
#